data_AF-A0A0Q5CL14-F1
#
_entry.id   AF-A0A0Q5CL14-F1
#
_cell.length_a   1.000
_cell.length_b   1.000
_cell.length_c   1.000
_cell.angle_alpha   90.00
_cell.angle_beta   90.00
_cell.angle_gamma   90.00
#
_symmetry.space_group_name_H-M   'P 1'
#
loop_
_entity.id
_entity.type
_entity.pdbx_description
1 polymer ?
#
loop_
_entity_poly.entity_id
_entity_poly.type
_entity_poly.pdbx_seq_one_letter_code
_entity_poly.pdbx_strand_id
1 'polypeptide(L)'
;MKNKTSGYAAPDPNAVCDAAAVKTADQFTLRRITARDQHLICDLRHVMRENQTQFWRRFGVTQTQGSRFERGRPVPLAVLMLIRLYLLHSIDDRDLQQVGCAQFDAGGVSPGA
;
A
#
# COMPACT_ATOMS: atom_id res chain seq x y z
N MET A 1 27.48 -6.42 52.04
CA MET A 1 27.95 -5.11 51.52
C MET A 1 28.06 -5.27 50.00
N LYS A 2 27.29 -4.64 49.11
CA LYS A 2 26.39 -3.47 49.12
C LYS A 2 25.31 -3.69 48.05
N ASN A 3 24.13 -3.16 48.32
CA ASN A 3 22.92 -3.30 47.51
C ASN A 3 22.91 -2.19 46.44
N LYS A 4 22.38 -2.45 45.23
CA LYS A 4 21.96 -1.37 44.32
C LYS A 4 20.71 -1.77 43.54
N THR A 5 19.58 -1.48 44.15
CA THR A 5 18.27 -1.33 43.53
C THR A 5 18.33 -0.17 42.53
N SER A 6 18.41 -0.49 41.23
CA SER A 6 18.24 0.49 40.16
C SER A 6 16.77 0.50 39.77
N GLY A 7 16.05 1.54 40.21
CA GLY A 7 14.60 1.69 40.06
C GLY A 7 14.14 1.67 38.60
N TYR A 8 13.11 0.87 38.33
CA TYR A 8 12.31 0.97 37.12
C TYR A 8 11.25 2.04 37.39
N ALA A 9 11.51 3.28 36.97
CA ALA A 9 10.51 4.33 36.96
C ALA A 9 9.57 4.08 35.78
N ALA A 10 8.27 3.95 36.05
CA ALA A 10 7.24 3.86 35.01
C ALA A 10 7.29 5.14 34.14
N PRO A 11 7.18 5.05 32.80
CA PRO A 11 7.14 6.22 31.96
C PRO A 11 5.84 7.00 32.16
N ASP A 12 5.98 8.32 32.26
CA ASP A 12 4.91 9.31 32.37
C ASP A 12 3.93 9.21 31.18
N PRO A 13 2.60 9.09 31.40
CA PRO A 13 1.62 8.99 30.33
C PRO A 13 1.46 10.28 29.49
N ASN A 14 2.14 11.38 29.84
CA ASN A 14 2.02 12.68 29.17
C ASN A 14 3.30 13.18 28.49
N ALA A 15 4.30 12.31 28.30
CA ALA A 15 5.44 12.63 27.46
C ALA A 15 4.99 12.77 26.00
N VAL A 16 4.82 14.02 25.57
CA VAL A 16 4.51 14.43 24.20
C VAL A 16 5.44 13.69 23.23
N CYS A 17 4.84 12.91 22.33
CA CYS A 17 5.56 12.12 21.34
C CYS A 17 6.37 13.03 20.41
N ASP A 18 7.68 13.15 20.67
CA ASP A 18 8.64 13.66 19.70
C ASP A 18 8.63 12.75 18.46
N ALA A 19 7.95 13.20 17.41
CA ALA A 19 7.78 12.50 16.13
C ALA A 19 9.10 12.25 15.36
N ALA A 20 10.25 12.61 15.93
CA ALA A 20 11.56 12.52 15.29
C ALA A 20 12.27 11.16 15.49
N ALA A 21 11.78 10.28 16.37
CA ALA A 21 12.45 9.04 16.75
C ALA A 21 11.78 7.74 16.27
N VAL A 22 10.79 7.78 15.37
CA VAL A 22 10.34 6.59 14.61
C VAL A 22 11.29 6.32 13.44
N LYS A 23 12.58 6.23 13.76
CA LYS A 23 13.64 5.77 12.86
C LYS A 23 14.31 4.65 13.62
N THR A 24 14.05 3.38 13.25
CA THR A 24 14.89 2.17 13.47
C THR A 24 14.10 0.85 13.73
N ALA A 25 12.76 0.85 13.85
CA ALA A 25 12.04 -0.39 14.17
C ALA A 25 10.99 -0.85 13.15
N ASP A 26 11.29 -0.73 11.86
CA ASP A 26 10.61 -1.57 10.87
C ASP A 26 11.58 -2.08 9.81
N GLN A 27 12.48 -2.95 10.30
CA GLN A 27 13.39 -3.72 9.46
C GLN A 27 12.69 -4.92 8.80
N PHE A 28 11.39 -5.15 9.12
CA PHE A 28 10.61 -6.30 8.67
C PHE A 28 9.58 -5.93 7.57
N THR A 29 9.28 -4.64 7.35
CA THR A 29 8.73 -4.15 6.07
C THR A 29 9.75 -4.26 4.92
N LEU A 30 9.90 -5.48 4.42
CA LEU A 30 9.82 -5.77 2.99
C LEU A 30 10.81 -5.01 2.09
N ARG A 31 12.09 -5.30 2.29
CA ARG A 31 13.13 -5.48 1.25
C ARG A 31 12.76 -4.97 -0.16
N ARG A 32 12.94 -3.66 -0.37
CA ARG A 32 13.34 -3.01 -1.65
C ARG A 32 12.76 -3.63 -2.92
N ILE A 33 11.46 -3.52 -3.07
CA ILE A 33 10.82 -3.66 -4.36
C ILE A 33 10.34 -2.28 -4.81
N THR A 34 11.18 -1.56 -5.53
CA THR A 34 10.77 -0.30 -6.14
C THR A 34 11.36 -0.15 -7.53
N ALA A 35 12.69 -0.14 -7.67
CA ALA A 35 13.31 0.14 -8.97
C ALA A 35 12.99 -0.94 -10.03
N ARG A 36 13.11 -2.22 -9.68
CA ARG A 36 12.80 -3.33 -10.62
C ARG A 36 11.32 -3.38 -10.95
N ASP A 37 10.47 -3.26 -9.95
CA ASP A 37 9.02 -3.36 -10.14
C ASP A 37 8.46 -2.10 -10.80
N GLN A 38 9.06 -0.93 -10.61
CA GLN A 38 8.73 0.28 -11.36
C GLN A 38 8.92 0.05 -12.86
N HIS A 39 10.07 -0.51 -13.27
CA HIS A 39 10.30 -0.84 -14.68
C HIS A 39 9.28 -1.87 -15.17
N LEU A 40 9.03 -2.93 -14.40
CA LEU A 40 8.03 -3.95 -14.72
C LEU A 40 6.63 -3.35 -14.92
N ILE A 41 6.19 -2.46 -14.04
CA ILE A 41 4.87 -1.80 -14.10
C ILE A 41 4.79 -0.88 -15.31
N CYS A 42 5.84 -0.09 -15.56
CA CYS A 42 5.93 0.74 -16.75
C CYS A 42 5.83 -0.14 -18.01
N ASP A 43 6.64 -1.18 -18.13
CA ASP A 43 6.68 -2.07 -19.29
C ASP A 43 5.32 -2.74 -19.51
N LEU A 44 4.69 -3.25 -18.44
CA LEU A 44 3.34 -3.82 -18.49
C LEU A 44 2.34 -2.82 -19.08
N ARG A 45 2.33 -1.57 -18.57
CA ARG A 45 1.43 -0.53 -19.10
C ARG A 45 1.69 -0.25 -20.59
N HIS A 46 2.95 -0.21 -21.02
CA HIS A 46 3.30 0.03 -22.42
C HIS A 46 2.88 -1.14 -23.33
N VAL A 47 3.05 -2.38 -22.88
CA VAL A 47 2.60 -3.58 -23.60
C VAL A 47 1.08 -3.59 -23.75
N MET A 48 0.35 -3.18 -22.71
CA MET A 48 -1.12 -3.05 -22.75
C MET A 48 -1.60 -1.85 -23.58
N ARG A 49 -0.70 -0.93 -23.99
CA ARG A 49 -1.01 0.31 -24.73
C ARG A 49 -2.02 1.21 -24.01
N GLU A 50 -1.92 1.26 -22.68
CA GLU A 50 -2.83 2.02 -21.85
C GLU A 50 -2.20 3.32 -21.35
N ASN A 51 -3.05 4.34 -21.21
CA ASN A 51 -2.67 5.56 -20.52
C ASN A 51 -2.65 5.33 -19.00
N GLN A 52 -1.97 6.21 -18.27
CA GLN A 52 -1.82 6.10 -16.81
C GLN A 52 -3.18 5.98 -16.10
N THR A 53 -4.17 6.78 -16.48
CA THR A 53 -5.50 6.76 -15.85
C THR A 53 -6.16 5.38 -15.98
N GLN A 54 -6.16 4.81 -17.18
CA GLN A 54 -6.82 3.52 -17.45
C GLN A 54 -6.15 2.38 -16.69
N PHE A 55 -4.82 2.32 -16.73
CA PHE A 55 -4.06 1.29 -16.05
C PHE A 55 -4.21 1.37 -14.53
N TRP A 56 -3.98 2.55 -13.94
CA TRP A 56 -3.95 2.72 -12.49
C TRP A 56 -5.34 2.65 -11.85
N ARG A 57 -6.39 3.08 -12.56
CA ARG A 57 -7.77 3.04 -12.06
C ARG A 57 -8.22 1.62 -11.71
N ARG A 58 -7.74 0.59 -12.43
CA ARG A 58 -8.07 -0.83 -12.16
C ARG A 58 -7.60 -1.29 -10.79
N PHE A 59 -6.47 -0.76 -10.32
CA PHE A 59 -5.89 -1.07 -9.03
C PHE A 59 -6.34 -0.10 -7.92
N GLY A 60 -7.37 0.72 -8.17
CA GLY A 60 -7.85 1.73 -7.23
C GLY A 60 -6.88 2.92 -7.03
N VAL A 61 -5.92 3.09 -7.95
CA VAL A 61 -4.92 4.16 -7.88
C VAL A 61 -5.35 5.32 -8.78
N THR A 62 -5.31 6.54 -8.25
CA THR A 62 -5.60 7.74 -9.05
C THR A 62 -4.45 8.06 -10.01
N GLN A 63 -4.75 8.71 -11.13
CA GLN A 63 -3.73 9.08 -12.13
C GLN A 63 -2.57 9.88 -11.53
N THR A 64 -2.85 10.81 -10.62
CA THR A 64 -1.80 11.60 -9.93
C THR A 64 -0.88 10.72 -9.07
N GLN A 65 -1.40 9.68 -8.42
CA GLN A 65 -0.60 8.74 -7.62
C GLN A 65 0.19 7.79 -8.53
N GLY A 66 -0.45 7.24 -9.56
CA GLY A 66 0.20 6.38 -10.56
C GLY A 66 1.38 7.05 -11.24
N SER A 67 1.22 8.32 -11.60
CA SER A 67 2.30 9.13 -12.17
C SER A 67 3.50 9.28 -11.22
N ARG A 68 3.31 9.27 -9.90
CA ARG A 68 4.41 9.32 -8.92
C ARG A 68 5.11 7.97 -8.83
N PHE A 69 4.37 6.88 -8.90
CA PHE A 69 4.92 5.53 -8.91
C PHE A 69 5.82 5.29 -10.12
N GLU A 70 5.36 5.70 -11.31
CA GLU A 70 6.16 5.62 -12.54
C GLU A 70 7.42 6.52 -12.50
N ARG A 71 7.43 7.56 -11.65
CA ARG A 71 8.56 8.49 -11.45
C ARG A 71 9.50 8.12 -10.29
N GLY A 72 9.34 6.94 -9.70
CA GLY A 72 10.27 6.41 -8.70
C GLY A 72 9.83 6.58 -7.25
N ARG A 73 8.57 6.96 -6.99
CA ARG A 73 8.01 6.86 -5.64
C ARG A 73 7.76 5.38 -5.31
N PRO A 74 8.04 4.92 -4.08
CA PRO A 74 7.68 3.58 -3.66
C PRO A 74 6.17 3.32 -3.84
N VAL A 75 5.85 2.19 -4.47
CA VAL A 75 4.48 1.67 -4.57
C VAL A 75 4.13 0.99 -3.26
N PRO A 76 2.94 1.23 -2.68
CA PRO A 76 2.48 0.50 -1.51
C PRO A 76 2.44 -1.02 -1.80
N LEU A 77 2.84 -1.84 -0.82
CA LEU A 77 2.88 -3.29 -0.97
C LEU A 77 1.55 -3.87 -1.47
N ALA A 78 0.42 -3.42 -0.92
CA ALA A 78 -0.91 -3.93 -1.30
C ALA A 78 -1.17 -3.77 -2.81
N VAL A 79 -0.85 -2.60 -3.37
CA VAL A 79 -1.00 -2.32 -4.81
C VAL A 79 -0.05 -3.20 -5.63
N LEU A 80 1.19 -3.34 -5.16
CA LEU A 80 2.20 -4.17 -5.81
C LEU A 80 1.79 -5.65 -5.86
N MET A 81 1.21 -6.17 -4.78
CA MET A 81 0.70 -7.54 -4.73
C MET A 81 -0.40 -7.75 -5.76
N LEU A 82 -1.34 -6.82 -5.89
CA LEU A 82 -2.39 -6.88 -6.91
C LEU A 82 -1.81 -6.92 -8.33
N ILE A 83 -0.84 -6.05 -8.62
CA ILE A 83 -0.20 -6.01 -9.94
C ILE A 83 0.54 -7.33 -10.23
N ARG A 84 1.23 -7.90 -9.24
CA ARG A 84 1.91 -9.19 -9.39
C ARG A 84 0.95 -10.35 -9.62
N LEU A 85 -0.18 -10.38 -8.92
CA LEU A 85 -1.23 -11.38 -9.15
C LEU A 85 -1.82 -11.25 -10.56
N TYR A 86 -2.01 -10.02 -11.04
CA TYR A 86 -2.47 -9.75 -12.40
C TYR A 86 -1.45 -10.25 -13.45
N LEU A 87 -0.16 -9.99 -13.24
CA LEU A 87 0.93 -10.49 -14.09
C LEU A 87 1.05 -12.01 -14.11
N LEU A 88 0.76 -12.67 -12.99
CA LEU A 88 0.71 -14.13 -12.88
C LEU A 88 -0.58 -14.73 -13.46
N HIS A 89 -1.48 -13.90 -14.02
CA HIS A 89 -2.81 -14.30 -14.48
C HIS A 89 -3.64 -15.02 -13.40
N SER A 90 -3.36 -14.75 -12.13
CA SER A 90 -4.16 -15.28 -11.01
C SER A 90 -5.45 -14.49 -10.80
N ILE A 91 -5.44 -13.22 -11.21
CA ILE A 91 -6.62 -12.35 -11.27
C ILE A 91 -6.66 -11.68 -12.65
N ASP A 92 -7.86 -11.45 -13.18
CA ASP A 92 -8.07 -10.74 -14.45
C ASP A 92 -8.83 -9.41 -14.25
N ASP A 93 -9.10 -8.70 -15.35
CA ASP A 93 -9.84 -7.42 -15.29
C ASP A 93 -11.28 -7.60 -14.76
N ARG A 94 -11.90 -8.77 -14.95
CA ARG A 94 -13.26 -9.05 -14.44
C ARG A 94 -13.23 -9.19 -12.93
N ASP A 95 -12.24 -9.87 -12.38
CA ASP A 95 -12.05 -9.98 -10.93
C ASP A 95 -11.89 -8.61 -10.29
N LEU A 96 -11.04 -7.76 -10.88
CA LEU A 96 -10.79 -6.38 -10.42
C LEU A 96 -12.04 -5.50 -10.53
N GLN A 97 -12.82 -5.64 -11.62
CA GLN A 97 -14.08 -4.91 -11.78
C GLN A 97 -15.15 -5.37 -10.79
N GLN A 98 -15.24 -6.67 -10.52
CA GLN A 98 -16.21 -7.23 -9.58
C GLN A 98 -16.00 -6.70 -8.16
N VAL A 99 -14.74 -6.63 -7.70
CA VAL A 99 -14.42 -6.10 -6.36
C VAL A 99 -14.39 -4.57 -6.31
N GLY A 100 -14.09 -3.90 -7.42
CA GLY A 100 -14.06 -2.45 -7.51
C GLY A 100 -15.44 -1.80 -7.74
N CYS A 101 -16.44 -2.58 -8.17
CA CYS A 101 -17.80 -2.11 -8.32
C CYS A 101 -18.46 -1.96 -6.93
N ALA A 102 -19.27 -0.90 -6.76
CA ALA A 102 -19.98 -0.54 -5.53
C ALA A 102 -20.94 -1.62 -4.98
N GLN A 103 -21.04 -2.79 -5.64
CA GLN A 103 -21.78 -3.95 -5.16
C GLN A 103 -21.30 -4.46 -3.81
N PHE A 104 -20.04 -4.24 -3.44
CA PHE A 104 -19.53 -4.58 -2.11
C PHE A 104 -20.10 -3.68 -0.99
N ASP A 105 -20.46 -2.44 -1.32
CA ASP A 105 -21.02 -1.46 -0.38
C ASP A 105 -22.55 -1.55 -0.28
N ALA A 106 -23.22 -2.24 -1.23
CA ALA A 106 -24.68 -2.34 -1.32
C ALA A 106 -25.32 -3.38 -0.38
N GLY A 107 -24.59 -3.84 0.64
CA GLY A 107 -24.98 -4.92 1.55
C GLY A 107 -25.72 -4.52 2.83
N GLY A 108 -26.18 -3.28 3.01
CA GLY A 108 -26.92 -2.94 4.23
C GLY A 108 -27.35 -1.48 4.34
N VAL A 109 -28.61 -1.24 3.99
CA VAL A 109 -29.59 -0.36 4.66
C VAL A 109 -30.67 -0.08 3.63
N SER A 110 -31.75 -0.87 3.69
CA SER A 110 -33.05 -0.38 3.24
C SER A 110 -33.46 0.74 4.19
N PRO A 111 -33.68 1.99 3.72
CA PRO A 111 -34.50 2.92 4.47
C PRO A 111 -35.93 2.40 4.38
N GLY A 112 -36.35 1.70 5.43
CA GLY A 112 -37.73 1.25 5.57
C GLY A 112 -38.68 2.44 5.71
N ALA A 113 -39.78 2.32 4.95
CA ALA A 113 -41.14 2.83 5.17
C ALA A 113 -41.33 4.23 5.75
#